data_AF-A0A2N0P466-F1
#
_entry.id   AF-A0A2N0P466-F1
#
_cell.length_a   1.000
_cell.length_b   1.000
_cell.length_c   1.000
_cell.angle_alpha   90.00
_cell.angle_beta   90.00
_cell.angle_gamma   90.00
#
_symmetry.space_group_name_H-M   'P 1'
#
loop_
_entity.id
_entity.type
_entity.pdbx_description
1 polymer ?
#
loop_
_entity_poly.entity_id
_entity_poly.type
_entity_poly.pdbx_seq_one_letter_code
_entity_poly.pdbx_strand_id
1 'polypeptide(L)'
;MTQAHLDTLLDLFQLSIIALDIEDVRTVLAESSAKGYDWDRKKIENQQADDIIEDEVVTKEGYISYLKENIKISDKSDFYDVKSKRSLLSVKYDEMPFEISGTTDVVIAKKSNANAHTLSHGIQAGIELKKQIKDIDIPQAIGQLLTANIRSNEAVFIVLTNLNEEWIFFWL
;
A
#
# COMPACT_ATOMS: atom_id res chain seq x y z
N MET A 1 12.80 4.96 -1.41
CA MET A 1 12.95 5.94 -2.50
C MET A 1 13.19 7.31 -1.88
N THR A 2 14.08 8.13 -2.43
CA THR A 2 14.34 9.50 -1.94
C THR A 2 13.59 10.53 -2.80
N GLN A 3 13.51 11.79 -2.36
CA GLN A 3 12.93 12.88 -3.17
C GLN A 3 13.66 13.05 -4.51
N ALA A 4 15.00 13.03 -4.50
CA ALA A 4 15.78 13.17 -5.73
C ALA A 4 15.52 12.02 -6.73
N HIS A 5 15.33 10.80 -6.24
CA HIS A 5 14.91 9.68 -7.08
C HIS A 5 13.52 9.90 -7.66
N LEU A 6 12.56 10.40 -6.86
CA LEU A 6 11.23 10.73 -7.35
C LEU A 6 11.27 11.79 -8.45
N ASP A 7 11.98 12.89 -8.24
CA ASP A 7 12.10 13.99 -9.22
C ASP A 7 12.65 13.47 -10.56
N THR A 8 13.65 12.58 -10.49
CA THR A 8 14.22 11.93 -11.68
C THR A 8 13.19 11.07 -12.42
N LEU A 9 12.36 10.32 -11.69
CA LEU A 9 11.34 9.47 -12.32
C LEU A 9 10.21 10.30 -12.93
N LEU A 10 9.78 11.37 -12.25
CA LEU A 10 8.77 12.27 -12.77
C LEU A 10 9.22 12.91 -14.09
N ASP A 11 10.47 13.35 -14.16
CA ASP A 11 11.05 13.88 -15.40
C ASP A 11 11.18 12.80 -16.49
N LEU A 12 11.76 11.64 -16.14
CA LEU A 12 11.97 10.54 -17.09
C LEU A 12 10.67 10.05 -17.73
N PHE A 13 9.61 9.91 -16.93
CA PHE A 13 8.30 9.45 -17.40
C PHE A 13 7.37 10.60 -17.80
N GLN A 14 7.83 11.85 -17.73
CA GLN A 14 7.05 13.05 -18.05
C GLN A 14 5.72 13.10 -17.26
N LEU A 15 5.79 12.74 -15.97
CA LEU A 15 4.66 12.69 -15.06
C LEU A 15 4.55 13.98 -14.24
N SER A 16 3.32 14.33 -13.86
CA SER A 16 3.03 15.44 -12.95
C SER A 16 2.16 14.96 -11.80
N ILE A 17 2.43 15.44 -10.59
CA ILE A 17 1.60 15.15 -9.42
C ILE A 17 0.47 16.16 -9.37
N ILE A 18 -0.77 15.66 -9.38
CA ILE A 18 -1.98 16.47 -9.20
C ILE A 18 -2.60 16.07 -7.87
N ALA A 19 -2.72 17.02 -6.95
CA ALA A 19 -3.46 16.85 -5.71
C ALA A 19 -4.92 17.27 -5.95
N LEU A 20 -5.87 16.40 -5.61
CA LEU A 20 -7.28 16.76 -5.55
C LEU A 20 -7.63 17.24 -4.14
N ASP A 21 -8.34 18.36 -4.03
CA ASP A 21 -8.82 18.85 -2.75
C ASP A 21 -10.02 18.00 -2.28
N ILE A 22 -10.05 17.69 -0.99
CA ILE A 22 -11.11 16.93 -0.33
C ILE A 22 -12.46 17.67 -0.42
N GLU A 23 -12.48 19.00 -0.55
CA GLU A 23 -13.73 19.74 -0.73
C GLU A 23 -14.52 19.32 -1.98
N ASP A 24 -13.86 18.83 -3.04
CA ASP A 24 -14.52 18.32 -4.25
C ASP A 24 -15.19 16.95 -4.06
N VAL A 25 -14.72 16.14 -3.09
CA VAL A 25 -15.18 14.75 -2.86
C VAL A 25 -16.28 14.65 -1.81
N ARG A 26 -16.38 15.65 -0.91
CA ARG A 26 -17.30 15.66 0.24
C ARG A 26 -18.80 15.65 -0.10
N THR A 27 -19.18 15.86 -1.36
CA THR A 27 -20.60 15.82 -1.76
C THR A 27 -21.20 14.40 -1.75
N VAL A 28 -20.40 13.34 -1.60
CA VAL A 28 -20.88 11.94 -1.76
C VAL A 28 -20.82 11.07 -0.49
N LEU A 29 -20.10 11.47 0.57
CA LEU A 29 -19.82 10.58 1.73
C LEU A 29 -20.36 11.10 3.07
N ALA A 30 -21.62 11.52 3.10
CA ALA A 30 -22.34 11.56 4.36
C ALA A 30 -22.64 10.10 4.79
N GLU A 31 -22.16 9.73 5.98
CA GLU A 31 -22.47 8.48 6.71
C GLU A 31 -21.68 7.21 6.31
N SER A 32 -20.35 7.20 6.47
CA SER A 32 -19.64 5.93 6.74
C SER A 32 -19.41 5.75 8.24
N SER A 33 -20.15 4.83 8.86
CA SER A 33 -20.05 4.46 10.28
C SER A 33 -18.91 3.48 10.60
N ALA A 34 -17.93 3.32 9.70
CA ALA A 34 -16.85 2.38 9.89
C ALA A 34 -15.93 2.88 11.00
N LYS A 35 -15.83 2.11 12.09
CA LYS A 35 -14.88 2.40 13.18
C LYS A 35 -13.47 2.28 12.62
N GLY A 36 -12.62 3.28 12.85
CA GLY A 36 -11.22 3.25 12.42
C GLY A 36 -10.42 2.10 13.05
N TYR A 37 -9.29 1.75 12.44
CA TYR A 37 -8.41 0.70 12.95
C TYR A 37 -7.63 1.15 14.19
N ASP A 38 -7.73 0.36 15.24
CA ASP A 38 -7.10 0.63 16.53
C ASP A 38 -5.67 0.05 16.56
N TRP A 39 -4.69 0.89 16.20
CA TRP A 39 -3.27 0.52 16.16
C TRP A 39 -2.67 0.19 17.53
N ASP A 40 -3.32 0.63 18.62
CA ASP A 40 -2.79 0.56 19.99
C ASP A 40 -3.57 -0.40 20.90
N ARG A 41 -4.65 -1.05 20.40
CA ARG A 41 -5.56 -1.92 21.15
C ARG A 41 -4.88 -2.91 22.10
N LYS A 42 -3.63 -3.28 21.84
CA LYS A 42 -2.94 -4.35 22.57
C LYS A 42 -1.73 -3.93 23.42
N LYS A 43 -1.45 -2.64 23.58
CA LYS A 43 -0.51 -2.19 24.65
C LYS A 43 -1.00 -2.53 26.06
N ILE A 44 -2.29 -2.85 26.22
CA ILE A 44 -2.95 -3.08 27.51
C ILE A 44 -2.96 -4.56 27.92
N GLU A 45 -2.86 -5.51 26.97
CA GLU A 45 -2.91 -6.95 27.29
C GLU A 45 -1.52 -7.59 27.52
N ASN A 46 -0.45 -7.02 26.95
CA ASN A 46 0.90 -7.62 26.94
C ASN A 46 1.89 -7.07 27.99
N GLN A 47 1.44 -6.40 29.07
CA GLN A 47 2.37 -6.03 30.17
C GLN A 47 2.81 -7.24 31.03
N GLN A 48 2.48 -8.47 30.64
CA GLN A 48 2.93 -9.71 31.27
C GLN A 48 3.25 -10.81 30.25
N ALA A 49 4.25 -10.64 29.41
CA ALA A 49 5.08 -11.75 28.88
C ALA A 49 6.22 -11.19 28.02
N ASP A 50 7.45 -11.59 28.33
CA ASP A 50 8.60 -11.49 27.44
C ASP A 50 8.34 -12.36 26.21
N ASP A 51 8.13 -11.79 25.01
CA ASP A 51 8.51 -12.37 23.71
C ASP A 51 8.20 -11.42 22.54
N ILE A 52 9.24 -10.91 21.87
CA ILE A 52 9.19 -9.89 20.79
C ILE A 52 8.63 -10.45 19.45
N ILE A 53 8.17 -11.71 19.40
CA ILE A 53 7.80 -12.41 18.16
C ILE A 53 6.27 -12.43 17.91
N GLU A 54 5.44 -12.36 18.95
CA GLU A 54 3.98 -12.41 18.80
C GLU A 54 3.38 -11.07 18.31
N ASP A 55 4.01 -9.94 18.66
CA ASP A 55 3.49 -8.60 18.40
C ASP A 55 3.33 -8.26 16.89
N GLU A 56 4.25 -8.72 16.03
CA GLU A 56 4.19 -8.46 14.58
C GLU A 56 3.16 -9.38 13.87
N VAL A 57 2.98 -10.62 14.35
CA VAL A 57 2.01 -11.56 13.78
C VAL A 57 0.57 -11.15 14.12
N VAL A 58 0.33 -10.73 15.36
CA VAL A 58 -1.00 -10.30 15.83
C VAL A 58 -1.44 -8.98 15.20
N THR A 59 -0.51 -8.04 14.97
CA THR A 59 -0.82 -6.79 14.25
C THR A 59 -1.12 -7.04 12.77
N LYS A 60 -0.43 -8.00 12.14
CA LYS A 60 -0.66 -8.44 10.76
C LYS A 60 -2.06 -9.01 10.53
N GLU A 61 -2.49 -9.94 11.36
CA GLU A 61 -3.81 -10.55 11.23
C GLU A 61 -4.94 -9.52 11.46
N GLY A 62 -4.70 -8.54 12.34
CA GLY A 62 -5.64 -7.47 12.66
C GLY A 62 -5.97 -6.56 11.46
N TYR A 63 -4.96 -5.97 10.81
CA TYR A 63 -5.24 -5.02 9.72
C TYR A 63 -5.78 -5.71 8.46
N ILE A 64 -5.37 -6.96 8.17
CA ILE A 64 -5.95 -7.70 7.03
C ILE A 64 -7.42 -8.00 7.27
N SER A 65 -7.77 -8.42 8.49
CA SER A 65 -9.18 -8.66 8.86
C SER A 65 -9.99 -7.38 8.72
N TYR A 66 -9.46 -6.26 9.22
CA TYR A 66 -10.06 -4.94 9.06
C TYR A 66 -10.30 -4.58 7.58
N LEU A 67 -9.29 -4.75 6.72
CA LEU A 67 -9.41 -4.47 5.29
C LEU A 67 -10.49 -5.36 4.63
N LYS A 68 -10.53 -6.66 4.95
CA LYS A 68 -11.52 -7.61 4.41
C LYS A 68 -12.95 -7.30 4.85
N GLU A 69 -13.12 -6.79 6.06
CA GLU A 69 -14.43 -6.41 6.61
C GLU A 69 -14.96 -5.10 6.01
N ASN A 70 -14.07 -4.15 5.69
CA ASN A 70 -14.45 -2.80 5.30
C ASN A 70 -14.34 -2.51 3.79
N ILE A 71 -13.54 -3.28 3.04
CA ILE A 71 -13.31 -3.06 1.61
C ILE A 71 -13.85 -4.26 0.82
N LYS A 72 -14.89 -4.01 0.02
CA LYS A 72 -15.43 -4.99 -0.91
C LYS A 72 -14.57 -5.03 -2.17
N ILE A 73 -14.14 -6.23 -2.55
CA ILE A 73 -13.40 -6.50 -3.79
C ILE A 73 -14.13 -7.55 -4.62
N SER A 74 -13.76 -7.70 -5.89
CA SER A 74 -14.27 -8.78 -6.73
C SER A 74 -13.90 -10.15 -6.14
N ASP A 75 -14.79 -11.12 -6.33
CA ASP A 75 -14.58 -12.54 -6.06
C ASP A 75 -13.33 -13.14 -6.72
N LYS A 76 -12.83 -12.52 -7.80
CA LYS A 76 -11.61 -12.90 -8.53
C LYS A 76 -10.32 -12.38 -7.88
N SER A 77 -10.42 -11.60 -6.81
CA SER A 77 -9.29 -10.95 -6.16
C SER A 77 -9.24 -11.30 -4.67
N ASP A 78 -8.06 -11.17 -4.06
CA ASP A 78 -7.88 -11.32 -2.61
C ASP A 78 -6.83 -10.32 -2.10
N PHE A 79 -6.80 -10.17 -0.77
CA PHE A 79 -5.75 -9.43 -0.07
C PHE A 79 -4.59 -10.37 0.25
N TYR A 80 -3.37 -9.91 -0.06
CA TYR A 80 -2.14 -10.64 0.23
C TYR A 80 -1.23 -9.75 1.07
N ASP A 81 -0.82 -10.25 2.24
CA ASP A 81 0.32 -9.69 2.96
C ASP A 81 1.60 -9.96 2.16
N VAL A 82 2.31 -8.90 1.86
CA VAL A 82 3.55 -8.94 1.08
C VAL A 82 4.68 -8.17 1.75
N LYS A 83 4.51 -7.75 3.00
CA LYS A 83 5.54 -7.03 3.77
C LYS A 83 6.87 -7.78 3.81
N SER A 84 6.82 -9.11 3.92
CA SER A 84 8.02 -9.96 3.91
C SER A 84 8.63 -10.20 2.52
N LYS A 85 7.90 -9.92 1.43
CA LYS A 85 8.33 -10.10 0.04
C LYS A 85 9.08 -8.88 -0.47
N ARG A 86 10.27 -8.63 0.09
CA ARG A 86 11.06 -7.40 -0.11
C ARG A 86 11.37 -7.01 -1.57
N SER A 87 11.25 -7.95 -2.51
CA SER A 87 11.51 -7.73 -3.94
C SER A 87 10.26 -7.75 -4.82
N LEU A 88 9.06 -7.80 -4.24
CA LEU A 88 7.81 -7.91 -5.00
C LEU A 88 7.64 -6.74 -5.99
N LEU A 89 8.04 -5.54 -5.57
CA LEU A 89 7.98 -4.31 -6.35
C LEU A 89 9.37 -3.83 -6.78
N SER A 90 10.37 -4.72 -6.76
CA SER A 90 11.69 -4.39 -7.28
C SER A 90 11.68 -4.42 -8.81
N VAL A 91 12.25 -3.38 -9.41
CA VAL A 91 12.44 -3.25 -10.85
C VAL A 91 13.87 -2.77 -11.12
N LYS A 92 14.53 -3.51 -12.00
CA LYS A 92 15.80 -3.14 -12.61
C LYS A 92 15.61 -3.15 -14.11
N TYR A 93 15.89 -2.02 -14.75
CA TYR A 93 15.80 -1.84 -16.19
C TYR A 93 17.03 -1.04 -16.62
N ASP A 94 17.67 -1.40 -17.73
CA ASP A 94 18.97 -0.84 -18.10
C ASP A 94 18.89 0.66 -18.42
N GLU A 95 17.71 1.10 -18.88
CA GLU A 95 17.39 2.48 -19.21
C GLU A 95 16.94 3.30 -17.98
N MET A 96 16.77 2.67 -16.80
CA MET A 96 16.49 3.41 -15.57
C MET A 96 17.79 3.88 -14.90
N PRO A 97 17.84 5.13 -14.40
CA PRO A 97 19.04 5.71 -13.80
C PRO A 97 19.44 5.05 -12.47
N PHE A 98 18.55 4.25 -11.87
CA PHE A 98 18.80 3.48 -10.66
C PHE A 98 17.82 2.31 -10.57
N GLU A 99 18.20 1.30 -9.78
CA GLU A 99 17.28 0.24 -9.38
C GLU A 99 16.28 0.77 -8.36
N ILE A 100 14.99 0.48 -8.58
CA ILE A 100 13.97 0.69 -7.56
C ILE A 100 13.77 -0.66 -6.87
N SER A 101 14.13 -0.73 -5.59
CA SER A 101 13.89 -1.90 -4.78
C SER A 101 12.85 -1.61 -3.71
N GLY A 102 11.90 -2.54 -3.53
CA GLY A 102 10.82 -2.32 -2.57
C GLY A 102 9.73 -3.38 -2.54
N THR A 103 8.86 -3.19 -1.56
CA THR A 103 7.60 -3.91 -1.36
C THR A 103 6.56 -2.90 -0.88
N THR A 104 5.39 -3.39 -0.49
CA THR A 104 4.38 -2.69 0.32
C THR A 104 3.89 -3.62 1.43
N ASP A 105 2.98 -3.18 2.28
CA ASP A 105 2.44 -4.02 3.35
C ASP A 105 1.42 -5.02 2.81
N VAL A 106 0.43 -4.55 2.05
CA VAL A 106 -0.65 -5.39 1.49
C VAL A 106 -0.86 -5.09 0.02
N VAL A 107 -1.20 -6.11 -0.77
CA VAL A 107 -1.71 -5.93 -2.13
C VAL A 107 -3.07 -6.58 -2.29
N ILE A 108 -3.93 -5.95 -3.11
CA ILE A 108 -5.08 -6.60 -3.71
C ILE A 108 -4.63 -7.11 -5.07
N ALA A 109 -4.77 -8.42 -5.31
CA ALA A 109 -4.34 -9.03 -6.57
C ALA A 109 -5.31 -10.10 -7.05
N LYS A 110 -5.28 -10.40 -8.35
CA LYS A 110 -6.03 -11.51 -8.94
C LYS A 110 -5.62 -12.85 -8.32
N LYS A 111 -6.61 -13.65 -7.92
CA LYS A 111 -6.41 -15.00 -7.38
C LYS A 111 -5.68 -15.93 -8.36
N SER A 112 -5.87 -15.73 -9.67
CA SER A 112 -5.14 -16.45 -10.72
C SER A 112 -3.62 -16.26 -10.66
N ASN A 113 -3.16 -15.19 -10.01
CA ASN A 113 -1.76 -14.81 -9.92
C ASN A 113 -1.17 -15.09 -8.52
N ALA A 114 -1.92 -15.72 -7.61
CA ALA A 114 -1.58 -15.84 -6.19
C ALA A 114 -0.28 -16.57 -5.85
N ASN A 115 0.33 -17.30 -6.80
CA ASN A 115 1.60 -17.96 -6.55
C ASN A 115 2.75 -16.95 -6.40
N ALA A 116 3.82 -17.37 -5.72
CA ALA A 116 4.91 -16.47 -5.32
C ALA A 116 5.61 -15.75 -6.48
N HIS A 117 5.61 -16.34 -7.68
CA HIS A 117 6.34 -15.81 -8.84
C HIS A 117 5.49 -14.90 -9.72
N THR A 118 4.17 -15.04 -9.69
CA THR A 118 3.27 -14.28 -10.58
C THR A 118 2.46 -13.20 -9.87
N LEU A 119 2.53 -13.13 -8.53
CA LEU A 119 1.69 -12.21 -7.75
C LEU A 119 1.81 -10.76 -8.24
N SER A 120 3.04 -10.31 -8.53
CA SER A 120 3.28 -8.95 -9.03
C SER A 120 2.56 -8.63 -10.34
N HIS A 121 2.31 -9.64 -11.19
CA HIS A 121 1.66 -9.46 -12.49
C HIS A 121 0.14 -9.25 -12.39
N GLY A 122 -0.45 -9.56 -11.23
CA GLY A 122 -1.89 -9.46 -10.99
C GLY A 122 -2.26 -8.43 -9.93
N ILE A 123 -1.32 -7.57 -9.51
CA ILE A 123 -1.58 -6.51 -8.54
C ILE A 123 -2.58 -5.52 -9.14
N GLN A 124 -3.66 -5.25 -8.43
CA GLN A 124 -4.67 -4.26 -8.79
C GLN A 124 -4.57 -3.03 -7.88
N ALA A 125 -4.17 -3.24 -6.63
CA ALA A 125 -3.86 -2.16 -5.71
C ALA A 125 -2.74 -2.56 -4.75
N GLY A 126 -1.92 -1.59 -4.35
CA GLY A 126 -1.05 -1.70 -3.17
C GLY A 126 -1.57 -0.84 -2.03
N ILE A 127 -1.41 -1.30 -0.80
CA ILE A 127 -1.82 -0.62 0.42
C ILE A 127 -0.59 -0.54 1.32
N GLU A 128 -0.05 0.67 1.41
CA GLU A 128 1.04 1.01 2.31
C GLU A 128 0.47 1.54 3.63
N LEU A 129 0.83 0.89 4.73
CA LEU A 129 0.27 1.14 6.03
C LEU A 129 1.24 1.95 6.89
N LYS A 130 0.75 3.02 7.50
CA LYS A 130 1.51 3.83 8.46
C LYS A 130 0.67 4.07 9.72
N LYS A 131 1.30 4.05 10.90
CA LYS A 131 0.61 4.51 12.12
C LYS A 131 0.29 6.01 12.06
N GLN A 132 1.20 6.77 11.46
CA GLN A 132 1.08 8.21 11.18
C GLN A 132 1.74 8.46 9.84
N ILE A 133 1.04 9.14 8.94
CA ILE A 133 1.58 9.51 7.63
C ILE A 133 2.45 10.75 7.78
N LYS A 134 3.60 10.75 7.10
CA LYS A 134 4.52 11.89 7.02
C LYS A 134 4.79 12.21 5.55
N ASP A 135 5.20 13.44 5.26
CA ASP A 135 5.52 13.85 3.89
C ASP A 135 6.56 12.96 3.21
N ILE A 136 7.50 12.40 4.00
CA ILE A 136 8.53 11.48 3.51
C ILE A 136 7.97 10.13 3.02
N ASP A 137 6.74 9.76 3.39
CA ASP A 137 6.08 8.54 2.95
C ASP A 137 5.50 8.69 1.53
N ILE A 138 5.23 9.91 1.07
CA ILE A 138 4.64 10.17 -0.25
C ILE A 138 5.58 9.72 -1.38
N PRO A 139 6.88 10.09 -1.41
CA PRO A 139 7.79 9.58 -2.44
C PRO A 139 7.93 8.06 -2.44
N GLN A 140 7.78 7.41 -1.28
CA GLN A 140 7.78 5.95 -1.21
C GLN A 140 6.55 5.38 -1.91
N ALA A 141 5.35 5.89 -1.63
CA ALA A 141 4.10 5.43 -2.22
C ALA A 141 4.05 5.66 -3.74
N ILE A 142 4.51 6.81 -4.24
CA ILE A 142 4.62 7.07 -5.68
C ILE A 142 5.62 6.10 -6.33
N GLY A 143 6.73 5.83 -5.66
CA GLY A 143 7.69 4.83 -6.12
C GLY A 143 7.10 3.43 -6.27
N GLN A 144 6.29 3.01 -5.29
CA GLN A 144 5.56 1.75 -5.34
C GLN A 144 4.53 1.73 -6.48
N LEU A 145 3.87 2.86 -6.77
CA LEU A 145 2.91 2.97 -7.87
C LEU A 145 3.58 2.74 -9.22
N LEU A 146 4.72 3.41 -9.44
CA LEU A 146 5.47 3.28 -10.69
C LEU A 146 5.92 1.83 -10.91
N THR A 147 6.53 1.22 -9.91
CA THR A 147 7.02 -0.16 -10.05
C THR A 147 5.89 -1.17 -10.14
N ALA A 148 4.78 -0.98 -9.42
CA ALA A 148 3.62 -1.85 -9.55
C ALA A 148 2.97 -1.75 -10.94
N ASN A 149 2.87 -0.55 -11.52
CA ASN A 149 2.38 -0.38 -12.90
C ASN A 149 3.32 -0.99 -13.94
N ILE A 150 4.64 -0.94 -13.73
CA ILE A 150 5.61 -1.62 -14.62
C ILE A 150 5.45 -3.15 -14.55
N ARG A 151 5.20 -3.69 -13.36
CA ARG A 151 5.17 -5.15 -13.15
C ARG A 151 3.79 -5.78 -13.40
N SER A 152 2.72 -5.05 -13.15
CA SER A 152 1.36 -5.59 -13.24
C SER A 152 0.82 -5.54 -14.67
N ASN A 153 -0.09 -6.46 -14.99
CA ASN A 153 -0.89 -6.39 -16.22
C ASN A 153 -2.23 -5.65 -16.00
N GLU A 154 -2.44 -5.07 -14.83
CA GLU A 154 -3.65 -4.33 -14.45
C GLU A 154 -3.37 -2.84 -14.34
N ALA A 155 -4.41 -2.02 -14.41
CA ALA A 155 -4.32 -0.62 -13.99
C ALA A 155 -4.20 -0.58 -12.46
N VAL A 156 -3.03 -0.17 -11.96
CA VAL A 156 -2.71 -0.20 -10.52
C VAL A 156 -2.85 1.18 -9.90
N PHE A 157 -3.43 1.22 -8.70
CA PHE A 157 -3.34 2.36 -7.79
C PHE A 157 -2.67 1.95 -6.47
N ILE A 158 -2.07 2.91 -5.76
CA ILE A 158 -1.51 2.73 -4.42
C ILE A 158 -2.31 3.57 -3.44
N VAL A 159 -2.53 3.01 -2.25
CA VAL A 159 -3.16 3.69 -1.12
C VAL A 159 -2.16 3.79 0.02
N LEU A 160 -1.84 5.02 0.42
CA LEU A 160 -1.11 5.29 1.66
C LEU A 160 -2.13 5.64 2.73
N THR A 161 -2.18 4.85 3.81
CA THR A 161 -3.24 5.01 4.81
C THR A 161 -2.79 4.66 6.22
N ASN A 162 -3.43 5.34 7.17
CA ASN A 162 -3.40 4.97 8.58
C ASN A 162 -4.62 4.14 9.00
N LEU A 163 -5.44 3.65 8.06
CA LEU A 163 -6.68 2.91 8.28
C LEU A 163 -7.70 3.64 9.18
N ASN A 164 -7.57 4.95 9.31
CA ASN A 164 -8.44 5.84 10.06
C ASN A 164 -8.87 6.98 9.13
N GLU A 165 -8.54 8.22 9.47
CA GLU A 165 -9.00 9.43 8.77
C GLU A 165 -8.20 9.72 7.50
N GLU A 166 -7.01 9.13 7.33
CA GLU A 166 -6.12 9.45 6.22
C GLU A 166 -6.06 8.30 5.20
N TRP A 167 -6.54 8.58 3.99
CA TRP A 167 -6.48 7.69 2.84
C TRP A 167 -6.04 8.50 1.62
N ILE A 168 -4.79 8.31 1.22
CA ILE A 168 -4.19 9.04 0.09
C ILE A 168 -4.05 8.05 -1.07
N PHE A 169 -4.74 8.33 -2.16
CA PHE A 169 -4.76 7.50 -3.36
C PHE A 169 -3.79 8.06 -4.40
N PHE A 170 -3.00 7.18 -5.01
CA PHE A 170 -2.10 7.50 -6.12
C PHE A 170 -2.43 6.59 -7.30
N TRP A 171 -2.57 7.17 -8.49
CA TRP A 171 -2.85 6.46 -9.74
C TRP A 171 -2.12 7.15 -10.92
N LEU A 172 -2.00 6.45 -12.05
CA LEU A 172 -1.42 6.95 -13.31
C LEU A 172 -2.50 7.07 -14.39
#